data_AF-A0D8D6-F1
#
_entry.id   AF-A0D8D6-F1
#
_cell.length_a   1.000
_cell.length_b   1.000
_cell.length_c   1.000
_cell.angle_alpha   90.00
_cell.angle_beta   90.00
_cell.angle_gamma   90.00
#
_symmetry.space_group_name_H-M   'P 1'
#
loop_
_entity.id
_entity.type
_entity.pdbx_description
1 polymer ?
#
loop_
_entity_poly.entity_id
_entity_poly.type
_entity_poly.pdbx_seq_one_letter_code
_entity_poly.pdbx_strand_id
1 'polypeptide(L)'
;MSFSEQQGQELQIRKADLDDYDEIMQLMQEEGEEDLQQLYAYPKILTLFERSYLSVTEGAVFDDCPQGVTGQVDFKHENLWEQWIHDGWDIGFHVSSFNCLWMTFFFLDLAKKRFQLTEDQQLQITKQIFQKVYDYLNVVNGIFFLRRSEAIDATQQELDIALENLFEILPKRQDFKLKFMQGVNQNCEIYYSASSMVTELLEIRMAREEDHDDLAAIFNRQSDVHTEEFGEFFIADLIATQNQTRRQARNYRSDGKAIVGQVGDKAVGLMSISSDIDYRLLGQCFDLEVFDNLYKSEYMEAIRNRLDQLALEETNQQADHYFTRSTLN
;
A
#
# COMPACT_ATOMS: atom_id res chain seq x y z
N MET A 1 -19.72 15.73 -23.72
CA MET A 1 -19.24 16.81 -22.83
C MET A 1 -17.73 16.68 -22.79
N SER A 2 -17.00 17.79 -22.94
CA SER A 2 -15.55 17.75 -23.14
C SER A 2 -14.83 17.45 -21.82
N PHE A 3 -13.86 16.53 -21.88
CA PHE A 3 -12.96 16.13 -20.79
C PHE A 3 -12.18 17.30 -20.14
N SER A 4 -12.29 18.50 -20.69
CA SER A 4 -11.64 19.73 -20.21
C SER A 4 -12.22 20.28 -18.90
N GLU A 5 -13.38 19.81 -18.43
CA GLU A 5 -14.02 20.32 -17.20
C GLU A 5 -13.81 19.44 -15.95
N GLN A 6 -13.06 18.33 -16.04
CA GLN A 6 -12.81 17.42 -14.89
C GLN A 6 -11.39 17.52 -14.32
N GLN A 7 -10.84 18.73 -14.22
CA GLN A 7 -9.73 18.98 -13.28
C GLN A 7 -10.29 18.96 -11.84
N GLY A 8 -10.52 17.76 -11.30
CA GLY A 8 -11.05 17.59 -9.94
C GLY A 8 -11.89 16.35 -9.71
N GLN A 9 -12.10 15.47 -10.70
CA GLN A 9 -12.60 14.13 -10.41
C GLN A 9 -11.41 13.26 -10.01
N GLU A 10 -11.34 12.95 -8.72
CA GLU A 10 -10.54 11.85 -8.21
C GLU A 10 -10.95 10.59 -8.98
N LEU A 11 -10.03 10.06 -9.76
CA LEU A 11 -10.21 8.85 -10.55
C LEU A 11 -10.63 7.72 -9.60
N GLN A 12 -11.92 7.36 -9.58
CA GLN A 12 -12.44 6.32 -8.69
C GLN A 12 -12.13 4.96 -9.31
N ILE A 13 -10.88 4.53 -9.12
CA ILE A 13 -10.43 3.18 -9.40
C ILE A 13 -10.98 2.27 -8.31
N ARG A 14 -11.98 1.47 -8.65
CA ARG A 14 -12.55 0.43 -7.79
C ARG A 14 -12.60 -0.90 -8.54
N LYS A 15 -12.82 -2.00 -7.80
CA LYS A 15 -13.06 -3.29 -8.43
C LYS A 15 -14.25 -3.15 -9.39
N ALA A 16 -14.09 -3.57 -10.65
CA ALA A 16 -15.18 -3.51 -11.62
C ALA A 16 -16.25 -4.55 -11.25
N ASP A 17 -17.49 -4.09 -11.20
CA ASP A 17 -18.67 -4.89 -10.87
C ASP A 17 -19.52 -5.11 -12.13
N LEU A 18 -20.55 -5.96 -12.03
CA LEU A 18 -21.47 -6.24 -13.14
C LEU A 18 -22.23 -5.00 -13.63
N ASP A 19 -22.33 -3.95 -12.81
CA ASP A 19 -22.98 -2.69 -13.16
C ASP A 19 -22.19 -1.92 -14.25
N ASP A 20 -20.87 -2.15 -14.35
CA ASP A 20 -20.01 -1.50 -15.34
C ASP A 20 -20.05 -2.20 -16.71
N TYR A 21 -20.74 -3.36 -16.81
CA TYR A 21 -20.79 -4.21 -18.01
C TYR A 21 -21.39 -3.49 -19.23
N ASP A 22 -22.51 -2.79 -19.06
CA ASP A 22 -23.24 -2.20 -20.19
C ASP A 22 -22.46 -1.04 -20.83
N GLU A 23 -21.79 -0.22 -20.03
CA GLU A 23 -20.94 0.88 -20.52
C GLU A 23 -19.73 0.33 -21.29
N ILE A 24 -19.10 -0.72 -20.76
CA ILE A 24 -17.94 -1.35 -21.36
C ILE A 24 -18.31 -2.08 -22.67
N MET A 25 -19.45 -2.77 -22.71
CA MET A 25 -19.98 -3.37 -23.93
C MET A 25 -20.26 -2.32 -25.02
N GLN A 26 -20.78 -1.14 -24.64
CA GLN A 26 -21.00 -0.04 -25.60
C GLN A 26 -19.68 0.47 -26.19
N LEU A 27 -18.64 0.64 -25.37
CA LEU A 27 -17.30 1.02 -25.84
C LEU A 27 -16.73 0.00 -26.83
N MET A 28 -16.93 -1.29 -26.57
CA MET A 28 -16.41 -2.36 -27.42
C MET A 28 -17.15 -2.52 -28.75
N GLN A 29 -18.45 -2.25 -28.79
CA GLN A 29 -19.23 -2.28 -30.04
C GLN A 29 -18.80 -1.19 -31.04
N GLU A 30 -18.20 -0.10 -30.56
CA GLU A 30 -17.73 1.01 -31.40
C GLU A 30 -16.35 0.79 -32.02
N GLU A 31 -15.47 0.01 -31.39
CA GLU A 31 -14.07 -0.18 -31.81
C GLU A 31 -13.85 -1.40 -32.74
N GLY A 32 -14.83 -2.30 -32.88
CA GLY A 32 -14.73 -3.49 -33.72
C GLY A 32 -14.00 -4.64 -33.02
N GLU A 33 -14.66 -5.79 -32.92
CA GLU A 33 -14.18 -6.96 -32.16
C GLU A 33 -12.89 -7.60 -32.73
N GLU A 34 -12.60 -7.36 -34.02
CA GLU A 34 -11.50 -8.02 -34.76
C GLU A 34 -10.11 -7.53 -34.36
N ASP A 35 -9.94 -6.24 -34.03
CA ASP A 35 -8.64 -5.66 -33.63
C ASP A 35 -8.26 -6.11 -32.21
N LEU A 36 -9.24 -6.16 -31.30
CA LEU A 36 -9.03 -6.59 -29.92
C LEU A 36 -8.73 -8.09 -29.78
N GLN A 37 -9.31 -8.91 -30.65
CA GLN A 37 -9.06 -10.36 -30.69
C GLN A 37 -7.61 -10.71 -31.06
N GLN A 38 -6.87 -9.81 -31.70
CA GLN A 38 -5.48 -10.03 -32.09
C GLN A 38 -4.50 -9.79 -30.94
N LEU A 39 -4.75 -8.78 -30.10
CA LEU A 39 -3.95 -8.45 -28.94
C LEU A 39 -4.34 -9.27 -27.71
N TYR A 40 -5.66 -9.46 -27.50
CA TYR A 40 -6.24 -10.12 -26.33
C TYR A 40 -7.06 -11.35 -26.74
N ALA A 41 -7.04 -12.40 -25.93
CA ALA A 41 -7.83 -13.61 -26.15
C ALA A 41 -9.30 -13.37 -25.77
N TYR A 42 -10.02 -12.54 -26.52
CA TYR A 42 -11.40 -12.07 -26.30
C TYR A 42 -12.32 -13.09 -25.59
N PRO A 43 -12.47 -13.02 -24.26
CA PRO A 43 -13.48 -13.80 -23.55
C PRO A 43 -14.75 -12.97 -23.47
N LYS A 44 -15.89 -13.63 -23.22
CA LYS A 44 -17.11 -12.92 -22.86
C LYS A 44 -16.79 -11.99 -21.67
N ILE A 45 -17.04 -10.68 -21.80
CA ILE A 45 -16.71 -9.68 -20.76
C ILE A 45 -17.28 -10.07 -19.40
N LEU A 46 -18.50 -10.62 -19.39
CA LEU A 46 -19.12 -11.16 -18.18
C LEU A 46 -18.23 -12.21 -17.49
N THR A 47 -17.67 -13.13 -18.29
CA THR A 47 -16.76 -14.17 -17.80
C THR A 47 -15.41 -13.60 -17.38
N LEU A 48 -14.94 -12.52 -18.00
CA LEU A 48 -13.74 -11.80 -17.57
C LEU A 48 -13.93 -11.23 -16.16
N PHE A 49 -14.98 -10.44 -15.91
CA PHE A 49 -15.20 -9.85 -14.58
C PHE A 49 -15.50 -10.88 -13.51
N GLU A 50 -16.17 -11.98 -13.85
CA GLU A 50 -16.48 -13.05 -12.89
C GLU A 50 -15.25 -13.89 -12.51
N ARG A 51 -14.31 -14.10 -13.45
CA ARG A 51 -13.18 -15.01 -13.25
C ARG A 51 -11.86 -14.30 -12.98
N SER A 52 -11.78 -12.99 -13.21
CA SER A 52 -10.53 -12.29 -13.07
C SER A 52 -10.08 -12.18 -11.62
N TYR A 53 -8.76 -12.18 -11.46
CA TYR A 53 -8.16 -11.95 -10.15
C TYR A 53 -8.43 -10.51 -9.67
N LEU A 54 -8.29 -9.54 -10.57
CA LEU A 54 -8.61 -8.13 -10.33
C LEU A 54 -9.13 -7.46 -11.60
N SER A 55 -10.22 -6.72 -11.48
CA SER A 55 -10.77 -5.86 -12.55
C SER A 55 -10.82 -4.42 -12.04
N VAL A 56 -10.41 -3.45 -12.84
CA VAL A 56 -10.48 -2.02 -12.52
C VAL A 56 -11.50 -1.36 -13.44
N THR A 57 -12.42 -0.59 -12.88
CA THR A 57 -13.52 0.12 -13.58
C THR A 57 -13.06 0.98 -14.75
N GLU A 58 -11.85 1.53 -14.69
CA GLU A 58 -11.26 2.31 -15.78
C GLU A 58 -10.41 1.51 -16.75
N GLY A 59 -10.58 0.19 -16.76
CA GLY A 59 -10.26 -0.55 -17.95
C GLY A 59 -8.98 -1.35 -17.87
N ALA A 60 -8.76 -2.10 -16.80
CA ALA A 60 -7.75 -3.15 -16.80
C ALA A 60 -8.27 -4.41 -16.12
N VAL A 61 -7.99 -5.57 -16.72
CA VAL A 61 -8.29 -6.88 -16.14
C VAL A 61 -6.99 -7.63 -15.95
N PHE A 62 -6.80 -8.15 -14.75
CA PHE A 62 -5.62 -8.89 -14.34
C PHE A 62 -6.01 -10.28 -13.85
N ASP A 63 -5.23 -11.27 -14.27
CA ASP A 63 -5.32 -12.67 -13.85
C ASP A 63 -4.03 -13.12 -13.16
N ASP A 64 -4.10 -14.25 -12.47
CA ASP A 64 -2.95 -14.90 -11.83
C ASP A 64 -2.17 -15.81 -12.80
N CYS A 65 -2.63 -15.94 -14.05
CA CYS A 65 -2.03 -16.80 -15.08
C CYS A 65 -2.11 -16.15 -16.47
N PRO A 66 -1.20 -16.53 -17.40
CA PRO A 66 -1.20 -15.98 -18.75
C PRO A 66 -2.42 -16.42 -19.54
N GLN A 67 -2.90 -15.53 -20.40
CA GLN A 67 -4.03 -15.80 -21.28
C GLN A 67 -3.82 -17.05 -22.14
N GLY A 68 -4.84 -17.90 -22.20
CA GLY A 68 -4.80 -19.15 -22.97
C GLY A 68 -4.09 -20.30 -22.26
N VAL A 69 -3.27 -20.03 -21.24
CA VAL A 69 -2.67 -21.04 -20.38
C VAL A 69 -3.67 -21.44 -19.31
N THR A 70 -4.57 -22.34 -19.66
CA THR A 70 -5.46 -22.97 -18.68
C THR A 70 -4.86 -24.30 -18.27
N GLY A 71 -4.25 -24.35 -17.08
CA GLY A 71 -4.02 -25.62 -16.40
C GLY A 71 -5.37 -26.23 -16.03
N GLN A 72 -5.50 -27.56 -16.10
CA GLN A 72 -6.59 -28.19 -15.37
C GLN A 72 -6.33 -27.92 -13.89
N VAL A 73 -7.12 -27.05 -13.26
CA VAL A 73 -7.06 -26.81 -11.82
C VAL A 73 -7.60 -28.07 -11.13
N ASP A 74 -6.73 -29.05 -10.91
CA ASP A 74 -7.01 -30.24 -10.12
C ASP A 74 -5.93 -30.44 -9.04
N PHE A 75 -6.16 -31.34 -8.09
CA PHE A 75 -5.25 -31.61 -6.97
C PHE A 75 -3.87 -32.20 -7.38
N LYS A 76 -3.60 -32.36 -8.70
CA LYS A 76 -2.40 -33.00 -9.24
C LYS A 76 -1.60 -32.12 -10.19
N HIS A 77 -2.21 -31.12 -10.82
CA HIS A 77 -1.56 -30.24 -11.79
C HIS A 77 -1.49 -28.82 -11.21
N GLU A 78 -0.31 -28.42 -10.78
CA GLU A 78 -0.01 -27.03 -10.41
C GLU A 78 -0.01 -26.16 -11.68
N ASN A 79 -0.30 -24.86 -11.53
CA ASN A 79 -0.20 -23.89 -12.61
C ASN A 79 1.27 -23.81 -13.10
N LEU A 80 1.65 -24.60 -14.10
CA LEU A 80 3.04 -24.71 -14.59
C LEU A 80 3.55 -23.46 -15.33
N TRP A 81 2.80 -22.34 -15.32
CA TRP A 81 3.21 -21.14 -16.05
C TRP A 81 4.48 -20.53 -15.46
N GLU A 82 4.73 -20.67 -14.16
CA GLU A 82 5.99 -20.23 -13.53
C GLU A 82 7.20 -20.98 -14.08
N GLN A 83 7.11 -22.31 -14.18
CA GLN A 83 8.18 -23.12 -14.75
C GLN A 83 8.35 -22.82 -16.24
N TRP A 84 7.24 -22.66 -16.95
CA TRP A 84 7.25 -22.30 -18.36
C TRP A 84 7.93 -20.96 -18.64
N ILE A 85 7.65 -19.93 -17.84
CA ILE A 85 8.26 -18.62 -18.04
C ILE A 85 9.75 -18.66 -17.68
N HIS A 86 10.12 -19.36 -16.61
CA HIS A 86 11.52 -19.58 -16.22
C HIS A 86 12.32 -20.39 -17.23
N ASP A 87 11.70 -21.35 -17.91
CA ASP A 87 12.33 -22.14 -18.96
C ASP A 87 12.46 -21.37 -20.27
N GLY A 88 11.49 -20.50 -20.58
CA GLY A 88 11.39 -19.82 -21.87
C GLY A 88 12.02 -18.45 -21.96
N TRP A 89 12.06 -17.71 -20.87
CA TRP A 89 12.55 -16.33 -20.83
C TRP A 89 13.65 -16.18 -19.81
N ASP A 90 14.57 -15.25 -20.08
CA ASP A 90 15.67 -14.96 -19.17
C ASP A 90 15.21 -13.99 -18.09
N ILE A 91 14.68 -14.55 -17.00
CA ILE A 91 14.17 -13.81 -15.86
C ILE A 91 15.16 -13.93 -14.72
N GLY A 92 15.77 -12.80 -14.35
CA GLY A 92 16.76 -12.70 -13.27
C GLY A 92 16.17 -12.62 -11.85
N PHE A 93 14.86 -12.77 -11.72
CA PHE A 93 14.11 -12.65 -10.46
C PHE A 93 13.09 -13.79 -10.31
N HIS A 94 12.60 -14.00 -9.09
CA HIS A 94 11.61 -15.05 -8.81
C HIS A 94 10.20 -14.60 -9.20
N VAL A 95 9.47 -15.47 -9.90
CA VAL A 95 8.11 -15.20 -10.38
C VAL A 95 7.15 -16.29 -9.86
N SER A 96 5.96 -15.87 -9.48
CA SER A 96 4.88 -16.72 -8.95
C SER A 96 3.52 -16.07 -9.11
N SER A 97 2.48 -16.91 -9.06
CA SER A 97 1.08 -16.48 -9.00
C SER A 97 0.76 -15.59 -7.79
N PHE A 98 1.63 -15.52 -6.79
CA PHE A 98 1.46 -14.69 -5.58
C PHE A 98 2.15 -13.32 -5.66
N ASN A 99 3.17 -13.17 -6.49
CA ASN A 99 3.96 -11.94 -6.58
C ASN A 99 3.88 -11.25 -7.95
N CYS A 100 3.14 -11.83 -8.89
CA CYS A 100 2.97 -11.27 -10.23
C CYS A 100 1.54 -11.43 -10.70
N LEU A 101 1.08 -10.48 -11.51
CA LEU A 101 -0.20 -10.53 -12.21
C LEU A 101 0.02 -10.53 -13.71
N TRP A 102 -0.94 -11.07 -14.44
CA TRP A 102 -1.00 -11.04 -15.90
C TRP A 102 -2.10 -10.09 -16.34
N MET A 103 -1.73 -9.04 -17.08
CA MET A 103 -2.69 -8.15 -17.71
C MET A 103 -3.36 -8.88 -18.88
N THR A 104 -4.65 -9.16 -18.69
CA THR A 104 -5.46 -9.93 -19.64
C THR A 104 -6.22 -9.04 -20.63
N PHE A 105 -6.59 -7.85 -20.21
CA PHE A 105 -7.30 -6.92 -21.08
C PHE A 105 -7.09 -5.48 -20.61
N PHE A 106 -6.92 -4.55 -21.54
CA PHE A 106 -6.75 -3.13 -21.26
C PHE A 106 -7.69 -2.29 -22.13
N PHE A 107 -8.68 -1.66 -21.50
CA PHE A 107 -9.72 -0.88 -22.17
C PHE A 107 -9.30 0.57 -22.44
N LEU A 108 -8.19 1.05 -21.90
CA LEU A 108 -7.75 2.44 -22.13
C LEU A 108 -7.38 2.71 -23.59
N ASP A 109 -6.92 1.69 -24.30
CA ASP A 109 -6.68 1.76 -25.75
C ASP A 109 -7.99 2.06 -26.51
N LEU A 110 -9.12 1.51 -26.04
CA LEU A 110 -10.46 1.75 -26.57
C LEU A 110 -10.98 3.15 -26.20
N ALA A 111 -10.67 3.59 -24.99
CA ALA A 111 -11.06 4.91 -24.50
C ALA A 111 -10.32 6.03 -25.25
N LYS A 112 -9.08 5.80 -25.72
CA LYS A 112 -8.26 6.77 -26.44
C LYS A 112 -8.97 7.36 -27.65
N LYS A 113 -9.53 6.53 -28.53
CA LYS A 113 -10.17 7.01 -29.77
C LYS A 113 -11.49 7.71 -29.49
N ARG A 114 -12.29 7.19 -28.56
CA ARG A 114 -13.60 7.77 -28.21
C ARG A 114 -13.48 9.13 -27.50
N PHE A 115 -12.56 9.24 -26.54
CA PHE A 115 -12.40 10.43 -25.72
C PHE A 115 -11.30 11.38 -26.23
N GLN A 116 -10.61 11.02 -27.31
CA GLN A 116 -9.52 11.81 -27.90
C GLN A 116 -8.44 12.15 -26.86
N LEU A 117 -8.10 11.16 -26.02
CA LEU A 117 -7.08 11.33 -24.99
C LEU A 117 -5.71 11.58 -25.64
N THR A 118 -4.94 12.50 -25.08
CA THR A 118 -3.54 12.65 -25.48
C THR A 118 -2.70 11.50 -24.95
N GLU A 119 -1.57 11.21 -25.60
CA GLU A 119 -0.62 10.17 -25.18
C GLU A 119 -0.15 10.37 -23.74
N ASP A 120 0.10 11.63 -23.34
CA ASP A 120 0.46 11.97 -21.96
C ASP A 120 -0.65 11.64 -20.96
N GLN A 121 -1.92 11.93 -21.31
CA GLN A 121 -3.06 11.62 -20.44
C GLN A 121 -3.23 10.12 -20.27
N GLN A 122 -3.09 9.36 -21.35
CA GLN A 122 -3.17 7.91 -21.33
C GLN A 122 -2.06 7.30 -20.47
N LEU A 123 -0.83 7.79 -20.59
CA LEU A 123 0.28 7.35 -19.75
C LEU A 123 0.02 7.64 -18.27
N GLN A 124 -0.49 8.83 -17.94
CA GLN A 124 -0.80 9.20 -16.56
C GLN A 124 -1.91 8.32 -15.96
N ILE A 125 -2.98 8.06 -16.71
CA ILE A 125 -4.07 7.19 -16.26
C ILE A 125 -3.57 5.77 -16.08
N THR A 126 -2.80 5.23 -17.03
CA THR A 126 -2.21 3.89 -16.94
C THR A 126 -1.31 3.75 -15.71
N LYS A 127 -0.48 4.78 -15.43
CA LYS A 127 0.33 4.83 -14.20
C LYS A 127 -0.53 4.82 -12.94
N GLN A 128 -1.61 5.61 -12.91
CA GLN A 128 -2.51 5.62 -11.75
C GLN A 128 -3.18 4.27 -11.53
N ILE A 129 -3.60 3.58 -12.60
CA ILE A 129 -4.16 2.22 -12.52
C ILE A 129 -3.13 1.27 -11.91
N PHE A 130 -1.89 1.25 -12.43
CA PHE A 130 -0.85 0.34 -11.94
C PHE A 130 -0.47 0.64 -10.48
N GLN A 131 -0.33 1.92 -10.11
CA GLN A 131 -0.13 2.35 -8.71
C GLN A 131 -1.21 1.78 -7.80
N LYS A 132 -2.49 1.92 -8.17
CA LYS A 132 -3.60 1.39 -7.38
C LYS A 132 -3.60 -0.13 -7.29
N VAL A 133 -3.21 -0.83 -8.35
CA VAL A 133 -3.05 -2.30 -8.31
C VAL A 133 -1.97 -2.69 -7.29
N TYR A 134 -0.82 -2.02 -7.30
CA TYR A 134 0.27 -2.29 -6.34
C TYR A 134 -0.10 -1.87 -4.91
N ASP A 135 -0.84 -0.77 -4.73
CA ASP A 135 -1.35 -0.34 -3.43
C ASP A 135 -2.37 -1.33 -2.85
N TYR A 136 -3.25 -1.88 -3.70
CA TYR A 136 -4.26 -2.87 -3.31
C TYR A 136 -3.63 -4.24 -3.02
N LEU A 137 -2.62 -4.64 -3.80
CA LEU A 137 -1.92 -5.92 -3.70
C LEU A 137 -0.44 -5.69 -3.38
N ASN A 138 -0.15 -5.39 -2.12
CA ASN A 138 1.18 -5.10 -1.62
C ASN A 138 2.23 -6.23 -1.76
N VAL A 139 1.80 -7.44 -2.16
CA VAL A 139 2.67 -8.59 -2.43
C VAL A 139 3.09 -8.67 -3.91
N VAL A 140 2.44 -7.91 -4.79
CA VAL A 140 2.71 -7.95 -6.22
C VAL A 140 3.90 -7.06 -6.56
N ASN A 141 4.92 -7.66 -7.16
CA ASN A 141 6.17 -7.01 -7.55
C ASN A 141 6.15 -6.50 -9.00
N GLY A 142 5.26 -7.02 -9.82
CA GLY A 142 5.16 -6.62 -11.22
C GLY A 142 3.98 -7.23 -11.96
N ILE A 143 3.72 -6.67 -13.13
CA ILE A 143 2.64 -7.05 -14.03
C ILE A 143 3.27 -7.56 -15.33
N PHE A 144 2.82 -8.72 -15.79
CA PHE A 144 3.17 -9.28 -17.09
C PHE A 144 2.10 -8.96 -18.13
N PHE A 145 2.52 -8.88 -19.39
CA PHE A 145 1.64 -8.78 -20.54
C PHE A 145 2.13 -9.75 -21.63
N LEU A 146 1.23 -10.58 -22.16
CA LEU A 146 1.54 -11.56 -23.20
C LEU A 146 0.97 -11.10 -24.53
N ARG A 147 1.83 -10.82 -25.50
CA ARG A 147 1.41 -10.52 -26.87
C ARG A 147 1.37 -11.80 -27.71
N ARG A 148 0.20 -12.12 -28.28
CA ARG A 148 0.02 -13.27 -29.19
C ARG A 148 0.42 -12.89 -30.62
N SER A 149 1.23 -13.72 -31.26
CA SER A 149 1.75 -13.50 -32.62
C SER A 149 0.93 -14.21 -33.72
N GLU A 150 -0.37 -14.47 -33.49
CA GLU A 150 -1.27 -14.93 -34.57
C GLU A 150 -1.67 -13.80 -35.54
N ALA A 151 -1.34 -12.54 -35.23
CA ALA A 151 -1.46 -11.39 -36.12
C ALA A 151 -0.41 -11.44 -37.25
N ILE A 152 -0.57 -12.37 -38.18
CA ILE A 152 0.43 -12.68 -39.21
C ILE A 152 0.36 -11.76 -40.44
N ASP A 153 -0.68 -10.97 -40.70
CA ASP A 153 -0.72 -10.18 -41.96
C ASP A 153 -1.49 -8.84 -41.95
N ALA A 154 -1.75 -8.24 -40.78
CA ALA A 154 -2.21 -6.86 -40.70
C ALA A 154 -1.17 -6.07 -39.91
N THR A 155 -0.65 -4.99 -40.50
CA THR A 155 0.10 -3.88 -39.89
C THR A 155 0.48 -4.12 -38.44
N GLN A 156 1.78 -4.25 -38.13
CA GLN A 156 2.32 -4.15 -36.77
C GLN A 156 1.55 -3.07 -36.00
N GLN A 157 0.52 -3.45 -35.24
CA GLN A 157 -0.12 -2.53 -34.33
C GLN A 157 0.96 -2.28 -33.30
N GLU A 158 1.58 -1.11 -33.41
CA GLU A 158 2.49 -0.59 -32.41
C GLU A 158 1.74 -0.67 -31.08
N LEU A 159 2.45 -1.14 -30.05
CA LEU A 159 1.89 -1.08 -28.71
C LEU A 159 1.60 0.39 -28.42
N ASP A 160 0.53 0.67 -27.69
CA ASP A 160 0.31 2.05 -27.32
C ASP A 160 1.53 2.58 -26.56
N ILE A 161 1.92 3.82 -26.83
CA ILE A 161 3.09 4.49 -26.25
C ILE A 161 3.03 4.42 -24.71
N ALA A 162 1.83 4.42 -24.13
CA ALA A 162 1.66 4.23 -22.69
C ALA A 162 2.18 2.85 -22.21
N LEU A 163 1.90 1.78 -22.94
CA LEU A 163 2.38 0.43 -22.64
C LEU A 163 3.86 0.27 -22.98
N GLU A 164 4.34 0.86 -24.09
CA GLU A 164 5.76 0.84 -24.45
C GLU A 164 6.65 1.50 -23.38
N ASN A 165 6.16 2.57 -22.74
CA ASN A 165 6.90 3.27 -21.68
C ASN A 165 6.88 2.56 -20.32
N LEU A 166 5.91 1.67 -20.08
CA LEU A 166 5.71 1.01 -18.79
C LEU A 166 6.14 -0.45 -18.77
N PHE A 167 6.36 -1.05 -19.94
CA PHE A 167 6.73 -2.45 -20.06
C PHE A 167 8.06 -2.63 -20.77
N GLU A 168 8.87 -3.55 -20.24
CA GLU A 168 10.09 -4.02 -20.88
C GLU A 168 9.86 -5.39 -21.52
N ILE A 169 10.39 -5.59 -22.74
CA ILE A 169 10.35 -6.89 -23.41
C ILE A 169 11.33 -7.83 -22.73
N LEU A 170 10.85 -9.00 -22.29
CA LEU A 170 11.71 -10.02 -21.73
C LEU A 170 12.48 -10.75 -22.83
N PRO A 171 13.81 -10.89 -22.71
CA PRO A 171 14.60 -11.63 -23.66
C PRO A 171 14.25 -13.12 -23.63
N LYS A 172 13.93 -13.68 -24.79
CA LYS A 172 13.62 -15.09 -24.96
C LYS A 172 14.90 -15.93 -24.98
N ARG A 173 14.91 -17.08 -24.31
CA ARG A 173 16.04 -18.02 -24.33
C ARG A 173 16.15 -18.71 -25.69
N GLN A 174 17.37 -18.78 -26.24
CA GLN A 174 17.63 -19.31 -27.57
C GLN A 174 17.27 -20.80 -27.71
N ASP A 175 17.38 -21.56 -26.63
CA ASP A 175 17.12 -23.01 -26.61
C ASP A 175 15.66 -23.39 -26.33
N PHE A 176 14.80 -22.39 -26.07
CA PHE A 176 13.44 -22.65 -25.67
C PHE A 176 12.58 -23.12 -26.84
N LYS A 177 12.13 -24.38 -26.74
CA LYS A 177 11.08 -24.93 -27.60
C LYS A 177 9.80 -25.03 -26.78
N LEU A 178 8.77 -24.30 -27.21
CA LEU A 178 7.45 -24.33 -26.58
C LEU A 178 6.91 -25.77 -26.68
N LYS A 179 6.84 -26.46 -25.54
CA LYS A 179 6.33 -27.83 -25.44
C LYS A 179 5.04 -27.79 -24.62
N PHE A 180 3.97 -28.38 -25.15
CA PHE A 180 2.73 -28.70 -24.41
C PHE A 180 1.91 -27.53 -23.83
N MET A 181 2.02 -26.31 -24.37
CA MET A 181 1.15 -25.19 -23.97
C MET A 181 0.09 -24.94 -25.04
N GLN A 182 -1.17 -25.18 -24.71
CA GLN A 182 -2.30 -24.86 -25.58
C GLN A 182 -2.57 -23.35 -25.48
N GLY A 183 -2.82 -22.66 -26.60
CA GLY A 183 -3.18 -21.23 -26.61
C GLY A 183 -2.03 -20.22 -26.70
N VAL A 184 -0.77 -20.64 -26.55
CA VAL A 184 0.40 -19.76 -26.71
C VAL A 184 1.22 -20.15 -27.94
N ASN A 185 1.49 -19.19 -28.82
CA ASN A 185 2.25 -19.39 -30.05
C ASN A 185 3.78 -19.34 -29.78
N GLN A 186 4.59 -20.00 -30.61
CA GLN A 186 6.06 -19.96 -30.54
C GLN A 186 6.63 -18.55 -30.70
N ASN A 187 5.94 -17.67 -31.41
CA ASN A 187 6.37 -16.28 -31.65
C ASN A 187 5.80 -15.28 -30.63
N CYS A 188 5.27 -15.74 -29.50
CA CYS A 188 4.78 -14.82 -28.47
C CYS A 188 5.91 -13.97 -27.86
N GLU A 189 5.55 -12.74 -27.47
CA GLU A 189 6.41 -11.81 -26.77
C GLU A 189 5.82 -11.58 -25.37
N ILE A 190 6.70 -11.54 -24.36
CA ILE A 190 6.31 -11.26 -22.98
C ILE A 190 6.91 -9.93 -22.57
N TYR A 191 6.06 -9.11 -22.01
CA TYR A 191 6.33 -7.78 -21.49
C TYR A 191 6.22 -7.83 -19.97
N TYR A 192 7.10 -7.12 -19.27
CA TYR A 192 7.10 -7.02 -17.82
C TYR A 192 7.17 -5.56 -17.37
N SER A 193 6.27 -5.18 -16.47
CA SER A 193 6.27 -3.88 -15.79
C SER A 193 6.58 -4.11 -14.32
N ALA A 194 7.69 -3.55 -13.83
CA ALA A 194 8.04 -3.62 -12.42
C ALA A 194 7.26 -2.58 -11.60
N SER A 195 6.94 -2.89 -10.35
CA SER A 195 6.30 -1.91 -9.45
C SER A 195 7.11 -0.62 -9.29
N SER A 196 8.45 -0.71 -9.36
CA SER A 196 9.35 0.44 -9.30
C SER A 196 9.23 1.42 -10.49
N MET A 197 8.58 1.03 -11.59
CA MET A 197 8.34 1.94 -12.72
C MET A 197 7.21 2.94 -12.44
N VAL A 198 6.35 2.62 -11.49
CA VAL A 198 5.10 3.36 -11.25
C VAL A 198 5.01 3.83 -9.81
N THR A 199 5.54 3.05 -8.88
CA THR A 199 5.58 3.37 -7.45
C THR A 199 7.00 3.73 -7.06
N GLU A 200 7.16 4.86 -6.37
CA GLU A 200 8.45 5.24 -5.82
C GLU A 200 8.76 4.41 -4.57
N LEU A 201 10.01 3.98 -4.43
CA LEU A 201 10.44 3.14 -3.31
C LEU A 201 10.45 3.96 -2.01
N LEU A 202 9.73 3.49 -0.99
CA LEU A 202 9.81 4.04 0.36
C LEU A 202 11.01 3.43 1.10
N GLU A 203 12.02 4.25 1.38
CA GLU A 203 13.17 3.86 2.18
C GLU A 203 13.01 4.32 3.63
N ILE A 204 13.38 3.46 4.58
CA ILE A 204 13.38 3.81 6.00
C ILE A 204 14.81 4.11 6.44
N ARG A 205 15.03 5.29 7.02
CA ARG A 205 16.31 5.67 7.62
C ARG A 205 16.15 6.43 8.92
N MET A 206 17.25 6.64 9.63
CA MET A 206 17.27 7.53 10.79
C MET A 206 16.95 8.97 10.36
N ALA A 207 16.08 9.62 11.13
CA ALA A 207 15.69 11.00 10.94
C ALA A 207 16.87 11.96 11.18
N ARG A 208 16.92 13.04 10.42
CA ARG A 208 17.87 14.14 10.55
C ARG A 208 17.11 15.43 10.82
N GLU A 209 17.76 16.39 11.47
CA GLU A 209 17.15 17.70 11.75
C GLU A 209 16.75 18.44 10.46
N GLU A 210 17.45 18.18 9.35
CA GLU A 210 17.16 18.71 8.01
C GLU A 210 15.82 18.22 7.43
N ASP A 211 15.31 17.06 7.87
CA ASP A 211 14.02 16.52 7.39
C ASP A 211 12.81 17.35 7.86
N HIS A 212 13.05 18.33 8.74
CA HIS A 212 12.04 19.21 9.27
C HIS A 212 11.23 19.93 8.19
N ASP A 213 11.88 20.48 7.16
CA ASP A 213 11.21 21.31 6.15
C ASP A 213 10.21 20.48 5.33
N ASP A 214 10.61 19.25 4.95
CA ASP A 214 9.76 18.32 4.21
C ASP A 214 8.56 17.87 5.07
N LEU A 215 8.81 17.52 6.33
CA LEU A 215 7.81 17.00 7.25
C LEU A 215 6.82 18.09 7.70
N ALA A 216 7.29 19.32 7.93
CA ALA A 216 6.45 20.44 8.35
C ALA A 216 5.33 20.74 7.34
N ALA A 217 5.64 20.64 6.04
CA ALA A 217 4.65 20.79 4.99
C ALA A 217 3.54 19.72 5.04
N ILE A 218 3.91 18.48 5.39
CA ILE A 218 2.97 17.35 5.50
C ILE A 218 2.11 17.48 6.76
N PHE A 219 2.73 17.79 7.91
CA PHE A 219 2.02 18.02 9.17
C PHE A 219 1.00 19.16 9.01
N ASN A 220 1.40 20.31 8.46
CA ASN A 220 0.49 21.44 8.25
C ASN A 220 -0.68 21.12 7.29
N ARG A 221 -0.54 20.12 6.41
CA ARG A 221 -1.62 19.68 5.51
C ARG A 221 -2.55 18.66 6.17
N GLN A 222 -2.02 17.77 7.03
CA GLN A 222 -2.75 16.62 7.57
C GLN A 222 -3.30 16.83 8.98
N SER A 223 -2.69 17.67 9.80
CA SER A 223 -3.14 17.95 11.16
C SER A 223 -3.78 19.33 11.26
N ASP A 224 -4.94 19.40 11.94
CA ASP A 224 -5.50 20.67 12.44
C ASP A 224 -4.58 21.34 13.49
N VAL A 225 -3.55 20.63 13.94
CA VAL A 225 -2.49 21.11 14.83
C VAL A 225 -1.51 21.94 14.00
N HIS A 226 -1.63 23.26 14.09
CA HIS A 226 -0.81 24.19 13.32
C HIS A 226 0.57 24.34 13.97
N THR A 227 1.62 24.53 13.16
CA THR A 227 2.97 24.93 13.61
C THR A 227 2.99 26.14 14.56
N GLU A 228 1.91 26.91 14.60
CA GLU A 228 1.70 28.02 15.55
C GLU A 228 1.63 27.57 17.01
N GLU A 229 1.13 26.37 17.32
CA GLU A 229 0.97 25.87 18.69
C GLU A 229 2.25 25.26 19.27
N PHE A 230 3.04 24.58 18.43
CA PHE A 230 4.22 23.83 18.84
C PHE A 230 5.55 24.51 18.48
N GLY A 231 5.49 25.57 17.68
CA GLY A 231 6.63 26.35 17.21
C GLY A 231 7.21 25.85 15.89
N GLU A 232 7.81 26.79 15.13
CA GLU A 232 8.31 26.53 13.78
C GLU A 232 9.31 25.38 13.73
N PHE A 233 10.14 25.16 14.76
CA PHE A 233 11.18 24.13 14.77
C PHE A 233 10.84 22.86 15.58
N PHE A 234 9.56 22.63 15.88
CA PHE A 234 9.13 21.52 16.74
C PHE A 234 9.64 20.16 16.28
N ILE A 235 9.52 19.85 14.98
CA ILE A 235 9.91 18.54 14.44
C ILE A 235 11.43 18.35 14.51
N ALA A 236 12.22 19.39 14.21
CA ALA A 236 13.68 19.34 14.34
C ALA A 236 14.09 19.07 15.81
N ASP A 237 13.46 19.75 16.76
CA ASP A 237 13.72 19.59 18.19
C ASP A 237 13.32 18.19 18.69
N LEU A 238 12.21 17.66 18.19
CA LEU A 238 11.74 16.30 18.47
C LEU A 238 12.76 15.26 17.97
N ILE A 239 13.19 15.37 16.70
CA ILE A 239 14.20 14.49 16.11
C ILE A 239 15.50 14.56 16.91
N ALA A 240 15.95 15.78 17.24
CA ALA A 240 17.20 15.98 17.96
C ALA A 240 17.19 15.41 19.39
N THR A 241 16.02 15.48 20.04
CA THR A 241 15.81 14.93 21.38
C THR A 241 15.78 13.41 21.36
N GLN A 242 15.04 12.82 20.42
CA GLN A 242 14.89 11.37 20.29
C GLN A 242 16.21 10.72 19.86
N ASN A 243 16.88 11.26 18.86
CA ASN A 243 18.16 10.72 18.38
C ASN A 243 19.36 11.12 19.25
N GLN A 244 19.14 11.77 20.40
CA GLN A 244 20.17 12.25 21.33
C GLN A 244 21.26 13.12 20.68
N THR A 245 21.01 13.74 19.52
CA THR A 245 22.00 14.56 18.81
C THR A 245 22.21 15.90 19.49
N ARG A 246 21.17 16.44 20.15
CA ARG A 246 21.32 17.52 21.12
C ARG A 246 21.69 16.97 22.48
N ARG A 247 22.85 17.39 22.95
CA ARG A 247 23.42 17.16 24.29
C ARG A 247 22.34 17.30 25.37
N GLN A 248 21.76 16.18 25.82
CA GLN A 248 21.07 16.19 27.10
C GLN A 248 22.07 16.00 28.24
N ALA A 249 21.80 16.76 29.30
CA ALA A 249 22.57 16.81 30.52
C ALA A 249 22.88 15.40 31.05
N ARG A 250 24.07 15.28 31.65
CA ARG A 250 24.80 14.08 32.14
C ARG A 250 24.00 12.89 32.73
N ASN A 251 22.70 12.98 32.99
CA ASN A 251 21.90 12.00 33.73
C ASN A 251 20.59 11.54 33.06
N TYR A 252 20.23 12.02 31.86
CA TYR A 252 19.03 11.54 31.15
C TYR A 252 19.45 10.87 29.84
N ARG A 253 19.32 9.54 29.78
CA ARG A 253 19.51 8.76 28.54
C ARG A 253 18.12 8.40 28.06
N SER A 254 17.57 9.16 27.12
CA SER A 254 16.32 8.76 26.47
C SER A 254 16.67 7.77 25.37
N ASP A 255 16.32 6.48 25.50
CA ASP A 255 16.55 5.46 24.45
C ASP A 255 15.52 5.58 23.30
N GLY A 256 15.23 6.84 22.94
CA GLY A 256 14.40 7.22 21.84
C GLY A 256 15.09 7.01 20.49
N LYS A 257 14.28 6.83 19.44
CA LYS A 257 14.71 6.82 18.05
C LYS A 257 13.65 7.47 17.18
N ALA A 258 14.07 8.42 16.36
CA ALA A 258 13.28 8.97 15.29
C ALA A 258 13.76 8.40 13.95
N ILE A 259 12.83 7.81 13.20
CA ILE A 259 13.03 7.31 11.84
C ILE A 259 12.12 8.06 10.89
N VAL A 260 12.55 8.20 9.64
CA VAL A 260 11.75 8.78 8.56
C VAL A 260 11.57 7.77 7.45
N GLY A 261 10.39 7.82 6.83
CA GLY A 261 10.15 7.27 5.51
C GLY A 261 10.54 8.31 4.47
N GLN A 262 11.45 7.98 3.57
CA GLN A 262 11.91 8.83 2.49
C GLN A 262 11.48 8.22 1.16
N VAL A 263 11.00 9.06 0.26
CA VAL A 263 10.71 8.69 -1.12
C VAL A 263 11.54 9.60 -2.02
N GLY A 264 12.43 9.02 -2.83
CA GLY A 264 13.44 9.78 -3.55
C GLY A 264 14.37 10.52 -2.59
N ASP A 265 14.42 11.85 -2.67
CA ASP A 265 15.23 12.71 -1.79
C ASP A 265 14.42 13.42 -0.68
N LYS A 266 13.12 13.11 -0.52
CA LYS A 266 12.22 13.83 0.39
C LYS A 266 11.69 12.97 1.52
N ALA A 267 11.65 13.51 2.72
CA ALA A 267 11.01 12.84 3.86
C ALA A 267 9.49 12.95 3.78
N VAL A 268 8.79 11.81 3.71
CA VAL A 268 7.32 11.75 3.57
C VAL A 268 6.59 11.30 4.83
N GLY A 269 7.33 10.83 5.83
CA GLY A 269 6.75 10.38 7.09
C GLY A 269 7.78 10.34 8.21
N LEU A 270 7.32 10.54 9.43
CA LEU A 270 8.13 10.52 10.64
C LEU A 270 7.52 9.55 11.65
N MET A 271 8.37 8.72 12.26
CA MET A 271 8.00 7.89 13.38
C MET A 271 9.01 8.10 14.52
N SER A 272 8.50 8.46 15.68
CA SER A 272 9.28 8.62 16.91
C SER A 272 8.88 7.53 17.89
N ILE A 273 9.86 6.73 18.30
CA ILE A 273 9.68 5.62 19.23
C ILE A 273 10.54 5.90 20.45
N SER A 274 10.00 5.69 21.65
CA SER A 274 10.77 5.78 22.89
C SER A 274 10.44 4.62 23.81
N SER A 275 11.43 4.15 24.57
CA SER A 275 11.24 3.22 25.69
C SER A 275 10.76 3.93 26.96
N ASP A 276 10.84 5.26 27.00
CA ASP A 276 10.43 6.05 28.15
C ASP A 276 8.90 6.13 28.19
N ILE A 277 8.31 5.59 29.24
CA ILE A 277 6.86 5.63 29.47
C ILE A 277 6.53 6.83 30.34
N ASP A 278 5.64 7.71 29.87
CA ASP A 278 5.05 8.77 30.69
C ASP A 278 3.89 8.19 31.53
N TYR A 279 4.20 7.77 32.74
CA TYR A 279 3.23 7.24 33.71
C TYR A 279 2.12 8.23 34.06
N ARG A 280 2.35 9.55 33.93
CA ARG A 280 1.32 10.56 34.24
C ARG A 280 0.27 10.60 33.15
N LEU A 281 0.71 10.66 31.89
CA LEU A 281 -0.20 10.60 30.75
C LEU A 281 -0.95 9.26 30.73
N LEU A 282 -0.25 8.15 31.00
CA LEU A 282 -0.86 6.82 31.08
C LEU A 282 -1.98 6.77 32.14
N GLY A 283 -1.75 7.34 33.32
CA GLY A 283 -2.78 7.42 34.37
C GLY A 283 -3.92 8.39 34.08
N GLN A 284 -3.75 9.34 33.16
CA GLN A 284 -4.84 10.22 32.70
C GLN A 284 -5.70 9.56 31.63
N CYS A 285 -5.09 8.74 30.76
CA CYS A 285 -5.78 8.07 29.67
C CYS A 285 -6.46 6.76 30.10
N PHE A 286 -5.99 6.12 31.17
CA PHE A 286 -6.47 4.81 31.60
C PHE A 286 -6.76 4.79 33.10
N ASP A 287 -7.78 4.02 33.49
CA ASP A 287 -8.04 3.69 34.89
C ASP A 287 -7.03 2.64 35.36
N LEU A 288 -5.93 3.12 35.96
CA LEU A 288 -4.86 2.28 36.47
C LEU A 288 -5.08 1.86 37.92
N GLU A 289 -6.19 2.23 38.56
CA GLU A 289 -6.45 1.93 39.98
C GLU A 289 -6.52 0.41 40.20
N VAL A 290 -7.17 -0.32 39.28
CA VAL A 290 -7.27 -1.80 39.31
C VAL A 290 -5.90 -2.48 39.21
N PHE A 291 -4.90 -1.78 38.66
CA PHE A 291 -3.52 -2.26 38.50
C PHE A 291 -2.57 -1.61 39.51
N ASP A 292 -3.07 -1.11 40.63
CA ASP A 292 -2.25 -0.50 41.68
C ASP A 292 -1.38 0.65 41.15
N ASN A 293 -1.86 1.36 40.12
CA ASN A 293 -1.16 2.42 39.38
C ASN A 293 0.23 2.00 38.87
N LEU A 294 0.42 0.70 38.59
CA LEU A 294 1.69 0.11 38.15
C LEU A 294 2.84 0.25 39.16
N TYR A 295 2.52 0.53 40.44
CA TYR A 295 3.51 0.49 41.50
C TYR A 295 3.85 -0.95 41.91
N LYS A 296 5.04 -1.13 42.50
CA LYS A 296 5.44 -2.43 43.06
C LYS A 296 4.53 -2.81 44.22
N SER A 297 4.17 -4.09 44.33
CA SER A 297 3.28 -4.61 45.37
C SER A 297 3.75 -4.26 46.78
N GLU A 298 5.06 -4.33 47.06
CA GLU A 298 5.66 -3.96 48.35
C GLU A 298 5.37 -2.50 48.75
N TYR A 299 5.38 -1.59 47.76
CA TYR A 299 5.11 -0.16 47.99
C TYR A 299 3.63 0.07 48.28
N MET A 300 2.74 -0.62 47.57
CA MET A 300 1.30 -0.52 47.77
C MET A 300 0.85 -1.16 49.09
N GLU A 301 1.46 -2.28 49.50
CA GLU A 301 1.24 -2.86 50.82
C GLU A 301 1.67 -1.89 51.94
N ALA A 302 2.81 -1.22 51.79
CA ALA A 302 3.23 -0.21 52.77
C ALA A 302 2.25 0.97 52.86
N ILE A 303 1.72 1.43 51.72
CA ILE A 303 0.69 2.48 51.68
C ILE A 303 -0.61 2.02 52.36
N ARG A 304 -1.10 0.82 52.03
CA ARG A 304 -2.32 0.25 52.65
C ARG A 304 -2.16 0.13 54.15
N ASN A 305 -1.05 -0.43 54.62
CA ASN A 305 -0.73 -0.53 56.05
C ASN A 305 -0.68 0.85 56.74
N ARG A 306 -0.18 1.89 56.04
CA ARG A 306 -0.14 3.25 56.60
C ARG A 306 -1.52 3.89 56.67
N LEU A 307 -2.36 3.68 55.66
CA LEU A 307 -3.75 4.16 55.64
C LEU A 307 -4.59 3.50 56.73
N ASP A 308 -4.43 2.19 56.92
CA ASP A 308 -5.12 1.45 57.99
C ASP A 308 -4.73 1.95 59.38
N GLN A 309 -3.45 2.27 59.59
CA GLN A 309 -2.97 2.88 60.84
C GLN A 309 -3.61 4.24 61.10
N LEU A 310 -3.66 5.11 60.07
CA LEU A 310 -4.26 6.44 60.20
C LEU A 310 -5.77 6.36 60.48
N ALA A 311 -6.48 5.44 59.84
CA ALA A 311 -7.90 5.20 60.11
C ALA A 311 -8.13 4.74 61.56
N LEU A 312 -7.27 3.85 62.08
CA LEU A 312 -7.32 3.43 63.48
C LEU A 312 -7.04 4.58 64.46
N GLU A 313 -6.06 5.43 64.15
CA GLU A 313 -5.72 6.61 64.93
C GLU A 313 -6.89 7.61 64.98
N GLU A 314 -7.56 7.87 63.86
CA GLU A 314 -8.75 8.73 63.80
C GLU A 314 -9.92 8.14 64.61
N THR A 315 -10.14 6.84 64.51
CA THR A 315 -11.23 6.16 65.25
C THR A 315 -11.00 6.22 66.76
N ASN A 316 -9.75 6.02 67.20
CA ASN A 316 -9.36 6.13 68.61
C ASN A 316 -9.46 7.58 69.12
N GLN A 317 -9.05 8.57 68.32
CA GLN A 317 -9.20 9.99 68.69
C GLN A 317 -10.68 10.40 68.81
N GLN A 318 -11.54 9.89 67.94
CA GLN A 318 -12.99 10.11 68.05
C GLN A 318 -13.55 9.45 69.31
N ALA A 319 -13.16 8.20 69.62
CA ALA A 319 -13.59 7.51 70.82
C ALA A 319 -13.17 8.25 72.10
N ASP A 320 -11.93 8.74 72.17
CA ASP A 320 -11.43 9.53 73.29
C ASP A 320 -12.20 10.86 73.42
N HIS A 321 -12.52 11.51 72.30
CA HIS A 321 -13.31 12.75 72.29
C HIS A 321 -14.78 12.53 72.72
N TYR A 322 -15.35 11.35 72.47
CA TYR A 322 -16.68 10.96 73.00
C TYR A 322 -16.62 10.63 74.50
N PHE A 323 -15.59 9.91 74.97
CA PHE A 323 -15.43 9.58 76.39
C PHE A 323 -15.25 10.83 77.25
N THR A 324 -14.44 11.80 76.80
CA THR A 324 -14.17 13.04 77.54
C THR A 324 -15.42 13.92 77.70
N ARG A 325 -16.36 13.86 76.75
CA ARG A 325 -17.65 14.57 76.85
C ARG A 325 -18.65 13.88 77.78
N SER A 326 -18.56 12.56 77.96
CA SER A 326 -19.48 11.82 78.84
C SER A 326 -19.14 11.92 80.33
N THR A 327 -17.90 12.24 80.68
CA THR A 327 -17.42 12.40 82.07
C THR A 327 -17.60 13.81 82.64
N LEU A 328 -18.13 14.76 81.86
CA LEU A 328 -18.32 16.17 82.24
C LEU A 328 -19.79 16.55 82.49
N ASN A 329 -20.71 15.57 82.56
CA ASN A 329 -22.13 15.79 82.92
C ASN A 329 -22.47 15.19 84.28
#